data_AF-A0AA94EQA3-F1
#
_entry.id   AF-A0AA94EQA3-F1
#
_cell.length_a   1.000
_cell.length_b   1.000
_cell.length_c   1.000
_cell.angle_alpha   90.00
_cell.angle_beta   90.00
_cell.angle_gamma   90.00
#
_symmetry.space_group_name_H-M   'P 1'
#
loop_
_entity.id
_entity.type
_entity.pdbx_description
1 polymer ?
#
loop_
_entity_poly.entity_id
_entity_poly.type
_entity_poly.pdbx_seq_one_letter_code
_entity_poly.pdbx_strand_id
1 'polypeptide(L)'
;MTGVNDWGPVIDALAQANWTAILVPVIPGVAAIVGPLFLWYRQSKRESSSVRAGLLAEVAALVEIVERRGFLPALREKQRLLAFRSSSAAAAFRRDPESFEVRIDSHFNRVYQANVSKLGVLTADEAKQIVRFHQLADSVRIDVTAGVAWPVELTALKSTRKLPICLRWLWKSAIRSLIRRNHRRLSDKLPQAEIFHVWTLCGRFHDLT
;
A
#
# COMPACT_ATOMS: atom_id res chain seq x y z
N MET A 1 -67.87 -6.67 23.78
CA MET A 1 -67.15 -6.11 24.93
C MET A 1 -65.92 -5.39 24.42
N THR A 2 -66.02 -4.09 24.16
CA THR A 2 -64.87 -3.24 23.81
C THR A 2 -64.50 -2.45 25.06
N GLY A 3 -63.56 -2.96 25.85
CA GLY A 3 -62.97 -2.23 26.97
C GLY A 3 -62.15 -1.08 26.41
N VAL A 4 -62.65 0.15 26.55
CA VAL A 4 -61.87 1.35 26.26
C VAL A 4 -60.90 1.50 27.42
N ASN A 5 -59.61 1.30 27.16
CA ASN A 5 -58.57 1.48 28.18
C ASN A 5 -58.54 2.96 28.58
N ASP A 6 -58.89 3.24 29.83
CA ASP A 6 -58.81 4.58 30.41
C ASP A 6 -57.35 4.86 30.81
N TRP A 7 -56.71 5.74 30.05
CA TRP A 7 -55.34 6.19 30.27
C TRP A 7 -55.27 7.49 31.07
N GLY A 8 -56.39 8.06 31.51
CA GLY A 8 -56.45 9.32 32.27
C GLY A 8 -55.48 9.38 33.47
N PRO A 9 -55.43 8.35 34.33
CA PRO A 9 -54.52 8.33 35.47
C PRO A 9 -53.03 8.37 35.08
N VAL A 10 -52.67 7.80 33.92
CA VAL A 10 -51.30 7.80 33.42
C VAL A 10 -50.92 9.18 32.89
N ILE A 11 -51.85 9.87 32.24
CA ILE A 11 -51.64 11.22 31.71
C ILE A 11 -51.48 12.23 32.86
N ASP A 12 -52.32 12.16 33.90
CA ASP A 12 -52.23 13.04 35.06
C ASP A 12 -50.92 12.85 35.84
N ALA A 13 -50.45 11.61 35.96
CA ALA A 13 -49.16 11.30 36.57
C ALA A 13 -47.97 11.87 35.77
N LEU A 14 -48.04 11.86 34.43
CA LEU A 14 -47.02 12.47 33.57
C LEU A 14 -47.05 14.00 33.60
N ALA A 15 -48.23 14.60 33.76
CA ALA A 15 -48.39 16.05 33.86
C ALA A 15 -47.83 16.62 35.17
N GLN A 16 -47.90 15.87 36.27
CA GLN A 16 -47.37 16.27 37.58
C GLN A 16 -45.86 15.99 37.74
N ALA A 17 -45.24 15.25 36.83
CA ALA A 17 -43.82 14.94 36.91
C ALA A 17 -42.95 16.20 36.72
N ASN A 18 -42.01 16.43 37.64
CA ASN A 18 -41.03 17.50 37.49
C ASN A 18 -39.95 17.10 36.48
N TRP A 19 -40.21 17.34 35.21
CA TRP A 19 -39.32 17.02 34.09
C TRP A 19 -37.91 17.60 34.24
N THR A 20 -37.73 18.72 34.96
CA THR A 20 -36.40 19.29 35.19
C THR A 20 -35.53 18.38 36.07
N ALA A 21 -36.10 17.71 37.07
CA ALA A 21 -35.39 16.78 37.93
C ALA A 21 -34.93 15.50 37.19
N ILE A 22 -35.63 15.14 36.10
CA ILE A 22 -35.28 13.99 35.26
C ILE A 22 -34.29 14.39 34.17
N LEU A 23 -34.48 15.53 33.51
CA LEU A 23 -33.64 15.96 32.39
C LEU A 23 -32.23 16.39 32.82
N VAL A 24 -32.11 17.07 33.96
CA VAL A 24 -30.81 17.56 34.47
C VAL A 24 -29.77 16.45 34.66
N PRO A 25 -30.07 15.28 35.25
CA PRO A 25 -29.09 14.18 35.33
C PRO A 25 -28.94 13.38 34.04
N VAL A 26 -29.98 13.31 33.20
CA VAL A 26 -29.93 12.56 31.93
C VAL A 26 -28.98 13.23 30.92
N ILE A 27 -28.99 14.56 30.81
CA ILE A 27 -28.16 15.29 29.83
C ILE A 27 -26.64 15.03 30.05
N PRO A 28 -26.07 15.19 31.25
CA PRO A 28 -24.68 14.84 31.52
C PRO A 28 -24.38 13.36 31.32
N GLY A 29 -25.31 12.47 31.67
CA GLY A 29 -25.16 11.02 31.47
C GLY A 29 -25.03 10.67 29.99
N VAL A 30 -25.88 11.24 29.14
CA VAL A 30 -25.81 11.06 27.68
C VAL A 30 -24.54 11.71 27.11
N ALA A 31 -24.21 12.93 27.55
CA ALA A 31 -23.03 13.65 27.09
C ALA A 31 -21.73 12.90 27.43
N ALA A 32 -21.65 12.27 28.60
CA ALA A 32 -20.51 11.48 29.06
C ALA A 32 -20.25 10.24 28.17
N ILE A 33 -21.27 9.71 27.50
CA ILE A 33 -21.15 8.56 26.59
C ILE A 33 -20.89 9.03 25.16
N VAL A 34 -21.65 10.01 24.67
CA VAL A 34 -21.58 10.47 23.27
C VAL A 34 -20.26 11.16 22.97
N GLY A 35 -19.73 11.96 23.90
CA GLY A 35 -18.48 12.69 23.72
C GLY A 35 -17.28 11.76 23.39
N PRO A 36 -16.95 10.79 24.27
CA PRO A 36 -15.88 9.83 24.02
C PRO A 36 -16.07 9.01 22.74
N LEU A 37 -17.29 8.55 22.46
CA LEU A 37 -17.57 7.78 21.24
C LEU A 37 -17.33 8.61 19.97
N PHE A 38 -17.77 9.86 19.96
CA PHE A 38 -17.55 10.77 18.84
C PHE A 38 -16.07 11.09 18.65
N LEU A 39 -15.34 11.36 19.74
CA LEU A 39 -13.92 11.64 19.70
C LEU A 39 -13.12 10.42 19.20
N TRP A 40 -13.44 9.23 19.68
CA TRP A 40 -12.83 7.98 19.23
C TRP A 40 -13.09 7.72 17.74
N TYR A 41 -14.32 7.92 17.28
CA TYR A 41 -14.67 7.79 15.85
C TYR A 41 -13.85 8.76 14.99
N ARG A 42 -13.77 10.03 15.39
CA ARG A 42 -13.02 11.06 14.66
C ARG A 42 -11.50 10.80 14.69
N GLN A 43 -10.98 10.32 15.81
CA GLN A 43 -9.58 9.92 15.94
C GLN A 43 -9.26 8.74 15.01
N SER A 44 -10.08 7.69 15.01
CA SER A 44 -9.91 6.53 14.13
C SER A 44 -9.88 6.92 12.64
N LYS A 45 -10.74 7.86 12.22
CA LYS A 45 -10.74 8.39 10.85
C LYS A 45 -9.48 9.18 10.49
N ARG A 46 -8.90 9.91 11.44
CA ARG A 46 -7.66 10.66 11.22
C ARG A 46 -6.45 9.73 11.16
N GLU A 47 -6.41 8.75 12.07
CA GLU A 47 -5.38 7.72 12.09
C GLU A 47 -5.37 6.92 10.79
N SER A 48 -6.53 6.52 10.28
CA SER A 48 -6.62 5.77 9.01
C SER A 48 -6.04 6.55 7.82
N SER A 49 -6.35 7.85 7.74
CA SER A 49 -5.85 8.73 6.68
C SER A 49 -4.34 8.91 6.79
N SER A 50 -3.81 9.05 8.01
CA SER A 50 -2.38 9.23 8.24
C SER A 50 -1.60 7.96 7.90
N VAL A 51 -2.07 6.80 8.36
CA VAL A 51 -1.43 5.49 8.07
C VAL A 51 -1.44 5.23 6.57
N ARG A 52 -2.58 5.44 5.90
CA ARG A 52 -2.69 5.30 4.45
C ARG A 52 -1.70 6.21 3.71
N ALA A 53 -1.60 7.48 4.08
CA ALA A 53 -0.70 8.42 3.45
C ALA A 53 0.77 8.00 3.62
N GLY A 54 1.16 7.58 4.83
CA GLY A 54 2.52 7.10 5.09
C GLY A 54 2.90 5.88 4.28
N LEU A 55 2.02 4.87 4.21
CA LEU A 55 2.26 3.65 3.43
C LEU A 55 2.35 3.94 1.92
N LEU A 56 1.48 4.79 1.39
CA LEU A 56 1.53 5.17 -0.02
C LEU A 56 2.78 5.99 -0.35
N ALA A 57 3.20 6.88 0.54
CA ALA A 57 4.43 7.65 0.38
C ALA A 57 5.67 6.74 0.39
N GLU A 58 5.72 5.73 1.26
CA GLU A 58 6.81 4.75 1.27
C GLU A 58 6.86 3.95 -0.04
N VAL A 59 5.72 3.43 -0.51
CA VAL A 59 5.67 2.71 -1.79
C VAL A 59 6.10 3.61 -2.96
N ALA A 60 5.67 4.88 -2.97
CA ALA A 60 6.08 5.84 -3.99
C ALA A 60 7.59 6.11 -3.94
N ALA A 61 8.16 6.30 -2.76
CA ALA A 61 9.59 6.51 -2.58
C ALA A 61 10.41 5.30 -3.03
N LEU A 62 9.95 4.07 -2.76
CA LEU A 62 10.61 2.85 -3.23
C LEU A 62 10.63 2.76 -4.76
N VAL A 63 9.53 3.12 -5.42
CA VAL A 63 9.45 3.16 -6.88
C VAL A 63 10.39 4.22 -7.43
N GLU A 64 10.41 5.42 -6.85
CA GLU A 64 11.30 6.50 -7.27
C GLU A 64 12.78 6.12 -7.12
N ILE A 65 13.16 5.45 -6.02
CA ILE A 65 14.53 4.96 -5.80
C ILE A 65 14.91 3.95 -6.89
N VAL A 66 14.00 3.02 -7.24
CA VAL A 66 14.24 2.02 -8.28
C VAL A 66 14.45 2.67 -9.65
N GLU A 67 13.67 3.71 -9.95
CA GLU A 67 13.76 4.46 -11.20
C GLU A 67 15.05 5.30 -11.26
N ARG A 68 15.35 6.08 -10.21
CA ARG A 68 16.54 6.94 -10.14
C ARG A 68 17.84 6.15 -10.17
N ARG A 69 17.88 4.96 -9.56
CA ARG A 69 19.06 4.07 -9.58
C ARG A 69 19.22 3.32 -10.90
N GLY A 70 18.22 3.34 -11.78
CA GLY A 70 18.31 2.70 -13.09
C GLY A 70 18.44 1.18 -13.03
N PHE A 71 17.77 0.51 -12.08
CA PHE A 71 17.87 -0.96 -11.98
C PHE A 71 17.35 -1.67 -13.23
N LEU A 72 16.26 -1.18 -13.80
CA LEU A 72 15.69 -1.76 -15.03
C LEU A 72 16.62 -1.67 -16.24
N PRO A 73 17.22 -0.50 -16.59
CA PRO A 73 18.18 -0.45 -17.68
C PRO A 73 19.42 -1.31 -17.40
N ALA A 74 19.96 -1.29 -16.17
CA ALA A 74 21.12 -2.12 -15.81
C ALA A 74 20.85 -3.63 -15.98
N LEU A 75 19.68 -4.11 -15.53
CA LEU A 75 19.26 -5.51 -15.72
C LEU A 75 19.10 -5.88 -17.19
N ARG A 76 18.54 -4.97 -18.01
CA ARG A 76 18.40 -5.20 -19.46
C ARG A 76 19.75 -5.25 -20.17
N GLU A 77 20.69 -4.41 -19.77
CA GLU A 77 22.04 -4.43 -20.30
C GLU A 77 22.73 -5.77 -20.01
N LYS A 78 22.66 -6.23 -18.75
CA LYS A 78 23.17 -7.55 -18.37
C LYS A 78 22.48 -8.69 -19.12
N GLN A 79 21.17 -8.64 -19.28
CA GLN A 79 20.44 -9.62 -20.08
C GLN A 79 20.95 -9.66 -21.54
N ARG A 80 21.21 -8.50 -22.16
CA ARG A 80 21.74 -8.42 -23.53
C ARG A 80 23.15 -9.00 -23.63
N LEU A 81 24.02 -8.68 -22.66
CA LEU A 81 25.38 -9.22 -22.60
C LEU A 81 25.39 -10.75 -22.45
N LEU A 82 24.53 -11.29 -21.58
CA LEU A 82 24.38 -12.74 -21.40
C LEU A 82 23.81 -13.41 -22.66
N ALA A 83 22.81 -12.81 -23.30
CA ALA A 83 22.25 -13.33 -24.55
C ALA A 83 23.30 -13.39 -25.66
N PHE A 84 24.08 -12.32 -25.86
CA PHE A 84 25.15 -12.25 -26.86
C PHE A 84 26.26 -13.28 -26.59
N ARG A 85 26.69 -13.44 -25.33
CA ARG A 85 27.69 -14.45 -24.98
C ARG A 85 27.18 -15.85 -25.24
N SER A 86 25.92 -16.15 -24.88
CA SER A 86 25.32 -17.48 -25.06
C SER A 86 25.22 -17.93 -26.51
N SER A 87 25.14 -16.98 -27.46
CA SER A 87 25.10 -17.26 -28.90
C SER A 87 26.48 -17.41 -29.55
N SER A 88 27.56 -17.02 -28.85
CA SER A 88 28.92 -17.11 -29.38
C SER A 88 29.56 -18.47 -29.04
N ALA A 89 30.32 -19.06 -29.98
CA ALA A 89 31.03 -20.33 -29.76
C ALA A 89 32.00 -20.32 -28.56
N ALA A 90 32.38 -19.12 -28.09
CA ALA A 90 33.19 -18.90 -26.88
C ALA A 90 32.43 -19.17 -25.56
N ALA A 91 31.12 -19.41 -25.59
CA ALA A 91 30.32 -19.77 -24.40
C ALA A 91 30.79 -21.05 -23.71
N ALA A 92 31.44 -21.97 -24.43
CA ALA A 92 31.96 -23.22 -23.88
C ALA A 92 33.16 -23.03 -22.94
N PHE A 93 33.89 -21.90 -23.06
CA PHE A 93 35.21 -21.73 -22.43
C PHE A 93 35.26 -20.72 -21.27
N ARG A 94 34.19 -19.95 -21.00
CA ARG A 94 34.10 -19.06 -19.83
C ARG A 94 32.99 -19.50 -18.89
N ARG A 95 33.37 -20.12 -17.77
CA ARG A 95 32.47 -20.63 -16.72
C ARG A 95 32.31 -19.68 -15.52
N ASP A 96 32.94 -18.50 -15.53
CA ASP A 96 32.86 -17.62 -14.37
C ASP A 96 31.43 -17.07 -14.22
N PRO A 97 30.79 -17.28 -13.05
CA PRO A 97 29.44 -16.78 -12.82
C PRO A 97 29.48 -15.24 -12.78
N GLU A 98 28.73 -14.60 -13.67
CA GLU A 98 28.52 -13.16 -13.58
C GLU A 98 27.57 -12.86 -12.41
N SER A 99 28.07 -12.19 -11.39
CA SER A 99 27.25 -11.70 -10.28
C SER A 99 26.69 -10.31 -10.61
N PHE A 100 25.43 -10.10 -10.27
CA PHE A 100 24.79 -8.80 -10.25
C PHE A 100 24.32 -8.54 -8.82
N GLU A 101 25.08 -7.75 -8.08
CA GLU A 101 24.78 -7.43 -6.68
C GLU A 101 24.12 -6.05 -6.60
N VAL A 102 23.00 -5.96 -5.89
CA VAL A 102 22.39 -4.68 -5.55
C VAL A 102 22.39 -4.51 -4.04
N ARG A 103 22.98 -3.40 -3.59
CA ARG A 103 22.93 -3.00 -2.19
C ARG A 103 21.55 -2.41 -1.87
N ILE A 104 20.71 -3.21 -1.25
CA ILE A 104 19.42 -2.81 -0.70
C ILE A 104 19.55 -2.73 0.82
N ASP A 105 19.13 -1.60 1.39
CA ASP A 105 19.16 -1.39 2.84
C ASP A 105 18.25 -2.42 3.56
N SER A 106 18.66 -2.88 4.74
CA SER A 106 17.86 -3.80 5.56
C SER A 106 16.51 -3.20 5.96
N HIS A 107 16.40 -1.87 5.99
CA HIS A 107 15.28 -1.10 6.51
C HIS A 107 14.55 -0.28 5.43
N PHE A 108 14.43 -0.81 4.22
CA PHE A 108 13.70 -0.13 3.14
C PHE A 108 12.18 0.05 3.41
N ASN A 109 11.62 -0.68 4.40
CA ASN A 109 10.19 -0.74 4.73
C ASN A 109 9.88 -0.22 6.15
N ARG A 110 10.60 0.81 6.63
CA ARG A 110 10.46 1.34 8.01
C ARG A 110 9.05 1.79 8.34
N VAL A 111 8.39 2.51 7.44
CA VAL A 111 7.02 3.02 7.63
C VAL A 111 6.03 1.87 7.67
N TYR A 112 6.19 0.87 6.80
CA TYR A 112 5.37 -0.34 6.85
C TYR A 112 5.53 -1.09 8.17
N GLN A 113 6.76 -1.35 8.61
CA GLN A 113 7.02 -2.05 9.88
C GLN A 113 6.44 -1.28 11.08
N ALA A 114 6.60 0.04 11.10
CA ALA A 114 6.05 0.89 12.16
C ALA A 114 4.51 0.92 12.21
N ASN A 115 3.83 0.61 11.10
CA ASN A 115 2.37 0.69 10.98
C ASN A 115 1.68 -0.65 10.75
N VAL A 116 2.41 -1.79 10.81
CA VAL A 116 1.84 -3.11 10.54
C VAL A 116 0.70 -3.48 11.49
N SER A 117 0.80 -3.06 12.76
CA SER A 117 -0.25 -3.25 13.77
C SER A 117 -1.51 -2.41 13.51
N LYS A 118 -1.41 -1.36 12.69
CA LYS A 118 -2.51 -0.43 12.35
C LYS A 118 -3.14 -0.73 10.99
N LEU A 119 -2.78 -1.85 10.35
CA LEU A 119 -3.38 -2.24 9.07
C LEU A 119 -4.89 -2.49 9.15
N GLY A 120 -5.40 -2.83 10.35
CA GLY A 120 -6.84 -3.01 10.58
C GLY A 120 -7.69 -1.74 10.39
N VAL A 121 -7.08 -0.55 10.36
CA VAL A 121 -7.81 0.71 10.11
C VAL A 121 -8.01 0.98 8.61
N LEU A 122 -7.33 0.24 7.74
CA LEU A 122 -7.49 0.29 6.29
C LEU A 122 -8.62 -0.62 5.82
N THR A 123 -9.08 -0.41 4.59
CA THR A 123 -9.99 -1.38 3.95
C THR A 123 -9.24 -2.70 3.69
N ALA A 124 -9.96 -3.83 3.76
CA ALA A 124 -9.36 -5.16 3.58
C ALA A 124 -8.59 -5.28 2.25
N ASP A 125 -9.12 -4.70 1.17
CA ASP A 125 -8.47 -4.70 -0.15
C ASP A 125 -7.17 -3.88 -0.18
N GLU A 126 -7.16 -2.72 0.48
CA GLU A 126 -5.97 -1.86 0.55
C GLU A 126 -4.87 -2.52 1.39
N ALA A 127 -5.22 -3.04 2.57
CA ALA A 127 -4.28 -3.77 3.41
C ALA A 127 -3.68 -4.96 2.66
N LYS A 128 -4.50 -5.75 1.97
CA LYS A 128 -4.06 -6.89 1.15
C LYS A 128 -3.07 -6.47 0.05
N GLN A 129 -3.32 -5.36 -0.63
CA GLN A 129 -2.44 -4.86 -1.69
C GLN A 129 -1.09 -4.40 -1.15
N ILE A 130 -1.08 -3.68 -0.03
CA ILE A 130 0.13 -3.18 0.62
C ILE A 130 0.99 -4.34 1.13
N VAL A 131 0.39 -5.29 1.84
CA VAL A 131 1.10 -6.49 2.33
C VAL A 131 1.68 -7.27 1.16
N ARG A 132 0.89 -7.51 0.10
CA ARG A 132 1.35 -8.21 -1.10
C ARG A 132 2.52 -7.49 -1.77
N PHE A 133 2.49 -6.16 -1.83
CA PHE A 133 3.59 -5.37 -2.39
C PHE A 133 4.88 -5.58 -1.58
N HIS A 134 4.84 -5.45 -0.25
CA HIS A 134 6.02 -5.64 0.59
C HIS A 134 6.55 -7.07 0.56
N GLN A 135 5.68 -8.08 0.50
CA GLN A 135 6.10 -9.48 0.34
C GLN A 135 6.83 -9.71 -0.98
N LEU A 136 6.35 -9.15 -2.09
CA LEU A 136 7.02 -9.24 -3.39
C LEU A 136 8.33 -8.44 -3.41
N ALA A 137 8.37 -7.28 -2.76
CA ALA A 137 9.60 -6.49 -2.66
C ALA A 137 10.66 -7.23 -1.84
N ASP A 138 10.27 -7.90 -0.76
CA ASP A 138 11.17 -8.67 0.09
C ASP A 138 11.67 -9.95 -0.62
N SER A 139 10.81 -10.64 -1.39
CA SER A 139 11.25 -11.77 -2.20
C SER A 139 12.30 -11.35 -3.23
N VAL A 140 12.06 -10.23 -3.94
CA VAL A 140 13.04 -9.68 -4.89
C VAL A 140 14.32 -9.26 -4.18
N ARG A 141 14.24 -8.70 -2.97
CA ARG A 141 15.44 -8.35 -2.19
C ARG A 141 16.28 -9.58 -1.88
N ILE A 142 15.65 -10.65 -1.42
CA ILE A 142 16.33 -11.92 -1.09
C ILE A 142 17.01 -12.48 -2.35
N ASP A 143 16.29 -12.50 -3.48
CA ASP A 143 16.81 -13.01 -4.77
C ASP A 143 18.02 -12.23 -5.28
N VAL A 144 18.14 -10.94 -4.93
CA VAL A 144 19.22 -10.05 -5.43
C VAL A 144 20.36 -9.85 -4.42
N THR A 145 20.07 -9.90 -3.12
CA THR A 145 21.07 -9.68 -2.05
C THR A 145 21.86 -10.94 -1.78
N ALA A 146 21.18 -12.09 -1.83
CA ALA A 146 21.85 -13.35 -1.67
C ALA A 146 22.61 -13.63 -2.98
N GLY A 147 23.91 -13.35 -2.98
CA GLY A 147 24.88 -13.94 -3.89
C GLY A 147 24.99 -15.45 -3.64
N VAL A 148 23.85 -16.15 -3.54
CA VAL A 148 23.80 -17.59 -3.62
C VAL A 148 24.42 -17.89 -4.96
N ALA A 149 25.62 -18.46 -4.93
CA ALA A 149 26.11 -19.27 -6.01
C ALA A 149 25.04 -20.35 -6.20
N TRP A 150 24.02 -20.05 -7.00
CA TRP A 150 23.17 -21.06 -7.54
C TRP A 150 24.16 -22.01 -8.22
N PRO A 151 24.24 -23.30 -7.83
CA PRO A 151 24.83 -24.28 -8.71
C PRO A 151 23.89 -24.33 -9.92
N VAL A 152 24.07 -23.40 -10.87
CA VAL A 152 23.24 -23.33 -12.05
C VAL A 152 23.74 -24.41 -12.99
N GLU A 153 23.30 -25.63 -12.72
CA GLU A 153 23.09 -26.61 -13.77
C GLU A 153 22.00 -26.03 -14.67
N LEU A 154 22.42 -25.24 -15.68
CA LEU A 154 21.63 -24.44 -16.61
C LEU A 154 20.70 -25.27 -17.53
N THR A 155 20.37 -26.51 -17.18
CA THR A 155 19.58 -27.42 -18.01
C THR A 155 18.07 -27.28 -17.78
N ALA A 156 17.62 -26.74 -16.63
CA ALA A 156 16.18 -26.66 -16.30
C ALA A 156 15.50 -25.30 -16.59
N LEU A 157 16.25 -24.21 -16.77
CA LEU A 157 15.70 -22.85 -16.94
C LEU A 157 15.56 -22.38 -18.40
N LYS A 158 15.47 -23.30 -19.37
CA LYS A 158 15.00 -22.95 -20.73
C LYS A 158 13.48 -22.67 -20.82
N SER A 159 12.73 -22.92 -19.74
CA SER A 159 11.25 -22.89 -19.74
C SER A 159 10.61 -21.69 -19.02
N THR A 160 11.36 -20.65 -18.65
CA THR A 160 10.79 -19.44 -18.01
C THR A 160 11.17 -18.14 -18.70
N ARG A 161 10.87 -18.03 -20.00
CA ARG A 161 10.75 -16.73 -20.72
C ARG A 161 9.70 -15.77 -20.12
N LYS A 162 9.07 -16.09 -18.98
CA LYS A 162 7.94 -15.35 -18.39
C LYS A 162 8.30 -14.43 -17.22
N LEU A 163 9.48 -14.55 -16.60
CA LEU A 163 9.84 -13.70 -15.46
C LEU A 163 9.82 -12.18 -15.75
N PRO A 164 10.37 -11.66 -16.86
CA PRO A 164 10.38 -10.21 -17.10
C PRO A 164 9.01 -9.67 -17.53
N ILE A 165 8.11 -10.52 -18.05
CA ILE A 165 6.77 -10.11 -18.46
C ILE A 165 5.83 -10.08 -17.26
N CYS A 166 5.90 -11.08 -16.37
CA CYS A 166 5.08 -11.10 -15.16
C CYS A 166 5.45 -9.95 -14.21
N LEU A 167 6.73 -9.68 -13.94
CA LEU A 167 7.10 -8.51 -13.12
C LEU A 167 6.66 -7.20 -13.78
N ARG A 168 6.87 -7.04 -15.10
CA ARG A 168 6.48 -5.82 -15.82
C ARG A 168 4.97 -5.62 -15.86
N TRP A 169 4.18 -6.67 -16.02
CA TRP A 169 2.71 -6.61 -16.08
C TRP A 169 2.11 -6.44 -14.69
N LEU A 170 2.63 -7.15 -13.68
CA LEU A 170 2.14 -7.06 -12.30
C LEU A 170 2.53 -5.72 -11.67
N TRP A 171 3.73 -5.20 -11.97
CA TRP A 171 4.18 -3.87 -11.53
C TRP A 171 3.47 -2.73 -12.27
N LYS A 172 3.37 -2.75 -13.61
CA LYS A 172 2.61 -1.72 -14.35
C LYS A 172 1.12 -1.76 -14.00
N SER A 173 0.51 -2.94 -13.90
CA SER A 173 -0.94 -3.04 -13.65
C SER A 173 -1.28 -2.71 -12.19
N ALA A 174 -0.47 -3.14 -11.21
CA ALA A 174 -0.66 -2.78 -9.81
C ALA A 174 -0.46 -1.28 -9.56
N ILE A 175 0.62 -0.68 -10.06
CA ILE A 175 0.88 0.76 -9.89
C ILE A 175 -0.16 1.59 -10.64
N ARG A 176 -0.48 1.25 -11.90
CA ARG A 176 -1.46 1.99 -12.70
C ARG A 176 -2.88 1.88 -12.13
N SER A 177 -3.24 0.75 -11.52
CA SER A 177 -4.50 0.55 -10.79
C SER A 177 -4.54 1.33 -9.47
N LEU A 178 -3.46 1.28 -8.68
CA LEU A 178 -3.33 1.96 -7.40
C LEU A 178 -3.35 3.48 -7.59
N ILE A 179 -2.65 3.99 -8.61
CA ILE A 179 -2.63 5.41 -8.98
C ILE A 179 -4.01 5.83 -9.52
N ARG A 180 -4.63 5.10 -10.46
CA ARG A 180 -5.95 5.47 -11.00
C ARG A 180 -7.07 5.47 -9.95
N ARG A 181 -7.08 4.51 -9.01
CA ARG A 181 -8.11 4.46 -7.96
C ARG A 181 -7.92 5.56 -6.91
N ASN A 182 -6.69 5.94 -6.60
CA ASN A 182 -6.41 6.97 -5.59
C ASN A 182 -6.33 8.40 -6.15
N HIS A 183 -6.18 8.59 -7.47
CA HIS A 183 -6.09 9.90 -8.10
C HIS A 183 -7.25 10.84 -7.72
N ARG A 184 -8.48 10.32 -7.65
CA ARG A 184 -9.67 11.10 -7.27
C ARG A 184 -9.76 11.48 -5.78
N ARG A 185 -8.96 10.86 -4.90
CA ARG A 185 -8.94 11.19 -3.44
C ARG A 185 -7.68 11.93 -3.02
N LEU A 186 -6.60 11.82 -3.77
CA LEU A 186 -5.35 12.56 -3.54
C LEU A 186 -5.40 13.98 -4.14
N SER A 187 -6.14 14.22 -5.23
CA SER A 187 -6.29 15.57 -5.80
C SER A 187 -7.03 16.55 -4.89
N ASP A 188 -7.87 16.06 -3.98
CA ASP A 188 -8.66 16.91 -3.08
C ASP A 188 -7.91 17.29 -1.79
N LYS A 189 -6.73 16.70 -1.53
CA LYS A 189 -6.02 16.85 -0.24
C LYS A 189 -4.56 17.28 -0.30
N LEU A 190 -3.94 17.29 -1.47
CA LEU A 190 -2.55 17.74 -1.64
C LEU A 190 -2.51 19.06 -2.42
N PRO A 191 -1.74 20.07 -2.00
CA PRO A 191 -1.56 21.30 -2.76
C PRO A 191 -0.99 20.97 -4.15
N GLN A 192 -1.56 21.58 -5.19
CA GLN A 192 -1.32 21.25 -6.62
C GLN A 192 0.16 21.20 -7.03
N ALA A 193 1.06 21.84 -6.29
CA ALA A 193 2.48 21.91 -6.59
C ALA A 193 3.21 20.55 -6.51
N GLU A 194 2.82 19.64 -5.61
CA GLU A 194 3.49 18.32 -5.51
C GLU A 194 2.94 17.28 -6.49
N ILE A 195 1.66 17.39 -6.87
CA ILE A 195 1.03 16.51 -7.86
C ILE A 195 1.66 16.72 -9.24
N PHE A 196 2.04 17.95 -9.57
CA PHE A 196 2.71 18.28 -10.83
C PHE A 196 4.08 17.61 -10.95
N HIS A 197 4.87 17.52 -9.88
CA HIS A 197 6.19 16.88 -9.92
C HIS A 197 6.11 15.37 -10.19
N VAL A 198 5.14 14.68 -9.57
CA VAL A 198 4.88 13.26 -9.80
C VAL A 198 4.35 12.99 -11.21
N TRP A 199 3.52 13.89 -11.74
CA TRP A 199 2.99 13.76 -13.11
C TRP A 199 4.02 14.08 -14.20
N THR A 200 4.89 15.07 -13.99
CA THR A 200 5.92 15.45 -14.96
C THR A 200 6.98 14.35 -15.11
N LEU A 201 7.27 13.62 -14.03
CA LEU A 201 8.13 12.42 -14.05
C LEU A 201 7.46 11.24 -14.79
N CYS A 202 6.15 11.07 -14.68
CA CYS A 202 5.41 10.01 -15.38
C CYS A 202 5.15 10.31 -16.87
N GLY A 203 4.91 11.58 -17.24
CA GLY A 203 4.71 12.02 -18.62
C GLY A 203 5.97 11.90 -19.48
N ARG A 204 7.14 12.20 -18.91
CA ARG A 204 8.45 12.09 -19.60
C ARG A 204 8.84 10.63 -19.95
N PHE A 205 8.13 9.64 -19.41
CA PHE A 205 8.31 8.21 -19.73
C PHE A 205 7.51 7.78 -20.99
N HIS A 206 6.57 8.60 -21.46
CA HIS A 206 5.76 8.31 -22.65
C HIS A 206 6.47 8.71 -23.96
N ASP A 207 7.49 9.58 -23.89
CA ASP A 207 8.22 10.11 -25.05
C ASP A 207 9.60 9.45 -25.29
N LEU A 208 9.97 8.43 -24.51
CA LEU A 208 11.24 7.69 -24.65
C LEU A 208 11.04 6.24 -25.15
N THR A 209 9.91 5.97 -25.81
CA THR A 209 9.63 4.74 -26.58
C THR A 209 9.32 5.09 -28.00
#